data_AF-A0A925Y4W8-F1
#
_entry.id   AF-A0A925Y4W8-F1
#
_cell.length_a   1.000
_cell.length_b   1.000
_cell.length_c   1.000
_cell.angle_alpha   90.00
_cell.angle_beta   90.00
_cell.angle_gamma   90.00
#
_symmetry.space_group_name_H-M   'P 1'
#
loop_
_entity.id
_entity.type
_entity.pdbx_description
1 polymer ?
#
loop_
_entity_poly.entity_id
_entity_poly.type
_entity_poly.pdbx_seq_one_letter_code
_entity_poly.pdbx_strand_id
1 'polypeptide(L)'
;MKMTMHIDEALLDRVIEAYGYASKTEAVEMALRELDRRVRFKELGMRGLEMTPEEIGDAVDPNYDLNAMRVAETPTKYGKK
;
A
#
# COMPACT_ATOMS: atom_id res chain seq x y z
N MET A 1 0.29 18.74 -20.49
CA MET A 1 1.56 19.05 -21.19
C MET A 1 1.78 18.02 -22.29
N LYS A 2 2.31 18.41 -23.45
CA LYS A 2 2.74 17.46 -24.50
C LYS A 2 4.24 17.23 -24.34
N MET A 3 4.67 15.97 -24.31
CA MET A 3 6.08 15.59 -24.30
C MET A 3 6.30 14.41 -25.25
N THR A 4 7.52 14.26 -25.76
CA THR A 4 7.95 13.09 -26.54
C THR A 4 8.98 12.35 -25.71
N MET A 5 8.82 11.03 -25.57
CA MET A 5 9.76 10.17 -24.85
C MET A 5 9.84 8.80 -25.52
N HIS A 6 10.96 8.11 -25.32
CA HIS A 6 11.12 6.72 -25.77
C HIS A 6 10.67 5.78 -24.66
N ILE A 7 9.74 4.88 -24.96
CA ILE A 7 9.21 3.86 -24.07
C ILE A 7 9.25 2.51 -24.80
N ASP A 8 9.51 1.44 -24.06
CA ASP A 8 9.28 0.07 -24.53
C ASP A 8 7.78 -0.16 -24.72
N GLU A 9 7.35 -0.22 -25.99
CA GLU A 9 5.92 -0.37 -26.34
C GLU A 9 5.35 -1.72 -25.88
N ALA A 10 6.14 -2.80 -25.92
CA ALA A 10 5.67 -4.11 -25.49
C ALA A 10 5.41 -4.13 -23.98
N LEU A 11 6.22 -3.42 -23.19
CA LEU A 11 5.95 -3.23 -21.77
C LEU A 11 4.69 -2.39 -21.54
N LEU A 12 4.54 -1.29 -22.28
CA LEU A 12 3.39 -0.40 -22.14
C LEU A 12 2.07 -1.12 -22.45
N ASP A 13 2.04 -1.92 -23.52
CA ASP A 13 0.85 -2.67 -23.91
C ASP A 13 0.45 -3.71 -22.85
N ARG A 14 1.43 -4.44 -22.29
CA ARG A 14 1.18 -5.38 -21.18
C ARG A 14 0.60 -4.68 -19.95
N VAL A 15 1.08 -3.48 -19.63
CA VAL A 15 0.58 -2.69 -18.50
C VAL A 15 -0.84 -2.19 -18.78
N ILE A 16 -1.11 -1.71 -19.99
CA ILE A 16 -2.45 -1.29 -20.40
C ILE A 16 -3.44 -2.45 -20.27
N GLU A 17 -3.11 -3.62 -20.81
CA GLU A 17 -3.98 -4.81 -20.76
C GLU A 17 -4.20 -5.30 -19.33
N ALA A 18 -3.12 -5.43 -18.54
CA ALA A 18 -3.19 -5.98 -17.19
C ALA A 18 -4.06 -5.14 -16.24
N TYR A 19 -4.12 -3.82 -16.44
CA TYR A 19 -4.84 -2.89 -15.56
C TYR A 19 -6.07 -2.25 -16.22
N GLY A 20 -6.35 -2.56 -17.49
CA GLY A 20 -7.52 -2.07 -18.21
C GLY A 20 -7.51 -0.56 -18.48
N TYR A 21 -6.34 0.04 -18.74
CA TYR A 21 -6.24 1.47 -19.02
C TYR A 21 -6.77 1.81 -20.42
N ALA A 22 -7.43 2.96 -20.56
CA ALA A 22 -8.02 3.40 -21.82
C ALA A 22 -6.98 4.02 -22.77
N SER A 23 -5.80 4.41 -22.27
CA SER A 23 -4.76 5.04 -23.11
C SER A 23 -3.33 4.87 -22.58
N LYS A 24 -2.36 5.08 -23.48
CA LYS A 24 -0.93 5.19 -23.16
C LYS A 24 -0.66 6.27 -22.11
N THR A 25 -1.33 7.42 -22.21
CA THR A 25 -1.16 8.53 -21.26
C THR A 25 -1.65 8.15 -19.87
N GLU A 26 -2.82 7.52 -19.77
CA GLU A 26 -3.36 7.05 -18.50
C GLU A 26 -2.44 6.01 -17.86
N ALA A 27 -1.96 5.03 -18.63
CA ALA A 27 -1.03 4.02 -18.11
C ALA A 27 0.25 4.63 -17.54
N VAL A 28 0.83 5.63 -18.22
CA VAL A 28 2.03 6.33 -17.75
C VAL A 28 1.71 7.18 -16.51
N GLU A 29 0.59 7.90 -16.48
CA GLU A 29 0.17 8.66 -15.31
C GLU A 29 0.01 7.75 -14.09
N MET A 30 -0.70 6.62 -14.25
CA MET A 30 -0.94 5.67 -13.18
C MET A 30 0.35 5.01 -12.68
N ALA A 31 1.27 4.66 -13.59
CA ALA A 31 2.57 4.14 -13.20
C ALA A 31 3.38 5.14 -12.37
N LEU A 32 3.41 6.41 -12.76
CA LEU A 32 4.11 7.46 -12.01
C LEU A 32 3.48 7.69 -10.64
N ARG A 33 2.14 7.76 -10.57
CA ARG A 33 1.41 7.90 -9.31
C ARG A 33 1.67 6.73 -8.36
N GLU A 34 1.73 5.51 -8.88
CA GLU A 34 2.00 4.32 -8.07
C GLU A 34 3.43 4.33 -7.51
N LEU A 35 4.43 4.70 -8.32
CA LEU A 35 5.81 4.83 -7.85
C LEU A 35 5.94 5.89 -6.76
N ASP A 36 5.31 7.05 -6.95
CA ASP A 36 5.27 8.11 -5.95
C ASP A 36 4.52 7.68 -4.66
N ARG A 37 3.38 6.99 -4.80
CA ARG A 37 2.63 6.43 -3.65
C ARG A 37 3.50 5.48 -2.83
N ARG A 38 4.32 4.63 -3.46
CA ARG A 38 5.23 3.70 -2.77
C ARG A 38 6.29 4.44 -1.97
N VAL A 39 6.86 5.52 -2.50
CA VAL A 39 7.82 6.36 -1.76
C VAL A 39 7.15 6.99 -0.55
N ARG A 40 5.99 7.64 -0.73
CA ARG A 40 5.23 8.25 0.36
C ARG A 40 4.81 7.25 1.43
N PHE A 41 4.44 6.03 1.03
CA PHE A 41 4.12 4.96 1.97
C PHE A 41 5.33 4.53 2.80
N LYS A 42 6.50 4.39 2.15
CA LYS A 42 7.76 4.10 2.86
C LYS A 42 8.12 5.21 3.85
N GLU A 43 7.99 6.47 3.46
CA GLU A 43 8.24 7.62 4.33
C GLU A 43 7.30 7.64 5.53
N LEU A 44 6.00 7.37 5.32
CA LEU A 44 5.04 7.23 6.41
C LEU A 44 5.42 6.10 7.37
N GLY A 45 5.77 4.93 6.84
CA GLY A 45 6.20 3.80 7.66
C GLY A 45 7.48 4.08 8.46
N MET A 46 8.44 4.78 7.87
CA MET A 46 9.70 5.14 8.55
C MET A 46 9.53 6.24 9.59
N ARG A 47 8.65 7.20 9.33
CA ARG A 47 8.28 8.26 10.29
C ARG A 47 7.56 7.68 11.51
N GLY A 48 6.83 6.58 11.34
CA GLY A 48 6.02 5.98 12.39
C GLY A 48 4.81 6.84 12.73
N LEU A 49 4.23 6.63 13.91
CA LEU A 49 3.05 7.36 14.38
C LEU A 49 3.36 8.74 14.96
N GLU A 50 4.64 9.13 15.01
CA GLU A 50 5.11 10.34 15.72
C GLU A 50 4.65 10.37 17.19
N MET A 51 4.53 9.19 17.80
CA MET A 51 4.05 8.98 19.16
C MET A 51 5.08 8.19 19.98
N THR A 52 5.12 8.43 21.29
CA THR A 52 5.91 7.61 22.21
C THR A 52 5.25 6.24 22.42
N PRO A 53 5.99 5.23 22.92
CA PRO A 53 5.40 3.93 23.25
C PRO A 53 4.20 4.00 24.20
N GLU A 54 4.22 4.93 25.15
CA GLU A 54 3.13 5.18 26.10
C GLU A 54 1.89 5.73 25.39
N GLU A 55 2.06 6.75 24.54
CA GLU A 55 0.96 7.34 23.77
C GLU A 55 0.32 6.31 22.80
N ILE A 56 1.12 5.42 22.23
CA ILE A 56 0.62 4.30 21.41
C ILE A 56 -0.20 3.32 22.26
N GLY A 57 0.24 3.04 23.48
CA GLY A 57 -0.51 2.20 24.43
C GLY A 57 -1.84 2.82 24.82
N ASP A 58 -1.83 4.12 25.13
CA ASP A 58 -3.02 4.88 25.54
C ASP A 58 -4.01 5.11 24.39
N ALA A 59 -3.56 5.00 23.13
CA ALA A 59 -4.43 5.10 21.95
C ALA A 59 -5.33 3.85 21.75
N VAL A 60 -5.03 2.74 22.42
CA VAL A 60 -5.86 1.53 22.39
C VAL A 60 -7.03 1.71 23.36
N ASP A 61 -8.27 1.46 22.89
CA ASP A 61 -9.45 1.51 23.77
C ASP A 61 -9.24 0.57 24.98
N PRO A 62 -9.38 1.05 26.22
CA PRO A 62 -9.20 0.22 27.41
C PRO A 62 -10.11 -1.02 27.46
N ASN A 63 -11.23 -1.01 26.74
CA ASN A 63 -12.16 -2.14 26.63
C ASN A 63 -11.87 -3.05 25.42
N TYR A 64 -10.77 -2.83 24.70
CA TYR A 64 -10.36 -3.65 23.58
C TYR A 64 -9.84 -5.02 24.05
N ASP A 65 -10.76 -5.96 24.26
CA ASP A 65 -10.44 -7.35 24.60
C ASP A 65 -10.36 -8.24 23.36
N LEU A 66 -9.14 -8.40 22.84
CA LEU A 66 -8.86 -9.26 21.69
C LEU A 66 -9.27 -10.72 21.92
N ASN A 67 -9.15 -11.23 23.15
CA ASN A 67 -9.45 -12.63 23.43
C ASN A 67 -10.95 -12.87 23.43
N ALA A 68 -11.74 -11.97 24.03
CA ALA A 68 -13.19 -12.04 24.00
C ALA A 68 -13.75 -11.92 22.57
N MET A 69 -13.16 -11.07 21.73
CA MET A 69 -13.58 -10.90 20.34
C MET A 69 -13.30 -12.12 19.47
N ARG A 70 -12.29 -12.93 19.80
CA ARG A 70 -11.79 -14.04 18.98
C ARG A 70 -12.14 -15.44 19.52
N VAL A 71 -13.01 -15.54 20.52
CA VAL A 71 -13.38 -16.82 21.17
C VAL A 71 -13.87 -17.88 20.18
N ALA A 72 -14.57 -17.48 19.12
CA ALA A 72 -15.09 -18.39 18.10
C ALA A 72 -14.14 -18.61 16.91
N GLU A 73 -13.00 -17.91 16.85
CA GLU A 73 -12.05 -18.02 15.76
C GLU A 73 -11.08 -19.18 16.00
N THR A 74 -10.83 -19.98 14.96
CA THR A 74 -9.71 -20.93 14.99
C THR A 74 -8.42 -20.17 14.68
N PRO A 75 -7.41 -20.13 15.59
CA PRO A 75 -6.21 -19.36 15.34
C PRO A 75 -5.41 -19.93 14.15
N THR A 76 -5.20 -19.11 13.12
CA THR A 76 -4.32 -19.47 12.02
C THR A 76 -2.87 -19.29 12.46
N LYS A 77 -2.02 -20.32 12.30
CA LYS A 77 -0.58 -20.18 12.49
C LYS A 77 0.04 -19.43 11.31
N TYR A 78 0.54 -18.23 11.57
CA TYR A 78 1.35 -17.48 10.61
C TYR A 78 2.85 -17.67 10.92
N GLY A 79 3.65 -17.97 9.89
CA GLY A 79 5.11 -18.18 10.00
C GLY A 79 5.55 -19.65 10.02
N LYS A 80 6.81 -19.91 9.64
CA LYS A 80 7.48 -21.21 9.83
C LYS A 80 8.23 -21.18 11.17
N LYS A 81 8.18 -22.31 11.90
CA LYS A 81 8.99 -22.54 13.12
C LYS A 81 10.48 -22.46 12.82
#